data_AF-A0A958ZMD9-F1
#
_entry.id   AF-A0A958ZMD9-F1
#
_cell.length_a   1.000
_cell.length_b   1.000
_cell.length_c   1.000
_cell.angle_alpha   90.00
_cell.angle_beta   90.00
_cell.angle_gamma   90.00
#
_symmetry.space_group_name_H-M   'P 1'
#
loop_
_entity.id
_entity.type
_entity.pdbx_description
1 polymer ?
#
loop_
_entity_poly.entity_id
_entity_poly.type
_entity_poly.pdbx_seq_one_letter_code
_entity_poly.pdbx_strand_id
1 'polypeptide(L)'
;SLVRNNISLNVIYGEDSYYHLRSILNKHISPSIIYINNRRKVKEVCNYLNNKEFKASFYHGGLSSGEKATAYESWMFEKTPIMVATTAFGMGIDKNNVGLIIHFDLPYSLENYVQESGRAGRNGANAFSYIFANPTNKIELKEQALRGSFTTAMVKEVYKKLNQFFQVSYGELPDKNFQLNLNEFCTHYNLKSLPTYNILKLLEKEQVIFLDEDLNRKSTILFTETPQKVLEYSEKTNSTILKLVLRSYGGVFEQHVTINEVTLANKIQLKETDIKHALQNFAKDGILEYHQNKNSVLLKFLVPREDDLTVNKFSKDIKQLNNVKEEKINAVIDFVNNKTVCRNIVLLSYFDEETSVKCNNCDVCLQKENISKDKFHSIADRILETLRSKPLLTSREIVAELDADTQTILTTLQLLLDTGKIRLNSQHKIELVNGKRY
;
A
#
# COMPACT_ATOMS: atom_id res chain seq x y z
N SER A 1 -23.48 13.92 4.37
CA SER A 1 -22.83 14.16 3.07
C SER A 1 -21.46 13.53 3.09
N LEU A 2 -21.26 12.53 2.22
CA LEU A 2 -20.00 11.80 2.06
C LEU A 2 -18.87 12.68 1.51
N VAL A 3 -19.24 13.74 0.80
CA VAL A 3 -18.32 14.73 0.21
C VAL A 3 -18.47 16.08 0.92
N ARG A 4 -17.33 16.76 1.16
CA ARG A 4 -17.28 18.08 1.79
C ARG A 4 -16.98 19.18 0.78
N ASN A 5 -17.75 20.27 0.83
CA ASN A 5 -17.63 21.38 -0.12
C ASN A 5 -16.37 22.23 0.07
N ASN A 6 -15.71 22.18 1.23
CA ASN A 6 -14.45 22.89 1.48
C ASN A 6 -13.21 22.13 0.99
N ILE A 7 -13.37 20.92 0.41
CA ILE A 7 -12.26 20.15 -0.16
C ILE A 7 -12.31 20.26 -1.68
N SER A 8 -11.24 20.79 -2.27
CA SER A 8 -11.04 20.82 -3.72
C SER A 8 -10.39 19.52 -4.18
N LEU A 9 -11.09 18.75 -5.03
CA LEU A 9 -10.58 17.51 -5.61
C LEU A 9 -9.90 17.78 -6.95
N ASN A 10 -8.67 17.29 -7.12
CA ASN A 10 -7.84 17.59 -8.28
C ASN A 10 -7.13 16.33 -8.79
N VAL A 11 -7.11 16.13 -10.10
CA VAL A 11 -6.33 15.08 -10.75
C VAL A 11 -5.29 15.72 -11.65
N ILE A 12 -4.01 15.39 -11.44
CA ILE A 12 -2.91 15.87 -12.28
C ILE A 12 -2.40 14.72 -13.12
N TYR A 13 -2.44 14.93 -14.43
CA TYR A 13 -1.87 14.04 -15.42
C TYR A 13 -0.45 14.47 -15.79
N GLY A 14 0.51 13.57 -15.64
CA GLY A 14 1.89 13.84 -16.04
C GLY A 14 2.86 12.78 -15.56
N GLU A 15 3.97 12.65 -16.27
CA GLU A 15 5.00 11.67 -15.93
C GLU A 15 5.87 12.12 -14.73
N ASP A 16 6.06 13.43 -14.54
CA ASP A 16 6.95 13.99 -13.51
C ASP A 16 6.22 14.26 -12.19
N SER A 17 5.87 13.18 -11.48
CA SER A 17 5.17 13.25 -10.19
C SER A 17 5.97 14.01 -9.12
N TYR A 18 7.31 13.96 -9.16
CA TYR A 18 8.17 14.68 -8.21
C TYR A 18 8.18 16.19 -8.45
N TYR A 19 8.11 16.63 -9.71
CA TYR A 19 7.93 18.06 -10.02
C TYR A 19 6.61 18.58 -9.46
N HIS A 20 5.50 17.89 -9.75
CA HIS A 20 4.18 18.29 -9.26
C HIS A 20 4.11 18.29 -7.73
N LEU A 21 4.70 17.28 -7.08
CA LEU A 21 4.78 17.21 -5.63
C LEU A 21 5.40 18.47 -5.02
N ARG A 22 6.58 18.89 -5.52
CA ARG A 22 7.26 20.10 -5.04
C ARG A 22 6.46 21.36 -5.33
N SER A 23 5.89 21.48 -6.53
CA SER A 23 5.09 22.64 -6.93
C SER A 23 3.88 22.83 -6.01
N ILE A 24 3.19 21.75 -5.67
CA ILE A 24 2.03 21.76 -4.77
C ILE A 24 2.47 22.11 -3.33
N LEU A 25 3.52 21.47 -2.82
CA LEU A 25 4.01 21.72 -1.46
C LEU A 25 4.54 23.15 -1.26
N ASN A 26 5.13 23.76 -2.30
CA ASN A 26 5.53 25.17 -2.26
C ASN A 26 4.32 26.13 -2.25
N LYS A 27 3.21 25.74 -2.89
CA LYS A 27 1.99 26.55 -2.95
C LYS A 27 1.14 26.45 -1.69
N HIS A 28 1.14 25.27 -1.05
CA HIS A 28 0.24 24.94 0.05
C HIS A 28 1.04 24.66 1.33
N ILE A 29 1.26 25.71 2.13
CA ILE A 29 1.95 25.61 3.42
C ILE A 29 0.94 25.19 4.49
N SER A 30 0.61 23.90 4.54
CA SER A 30 -0.30 23.33 5.55
C SER A 30 0.13 21.92 5.93
N PRO A 31 -0.27 21.41 7.11
CA PRO A 31 -0.07 20.01 7.47
C PRO A 31 -0.64 19.11 6.38
N SER A 32 0.21 18.21 5.89
CA SER A 32 -0.03 17.44 4.68
C SER A 32 0.14 15.94 4.91
N ILE A 33 -0.62 15.13 4.18
CA ILE A 33 -0.42 13.68 4.10
C ILE A 33 -0.22 13.29 2.63
N ILE A 34 0.85 12.55 2.36
CA ILE A 34 1.18 12.01 1.04
C ILE A 34 1.02 10.49 1.10
N TYR A 35 -0.01 9.98 0.42
CA TYR A 35 -0.31 8.55 0.32
C TYR A 35 0.48 7.88 -0.80
N ILE A 36 1.17 6.80 -0.43
CA ILE A 36 2.01 5.97 -1.31
C ILE A 36 1.73 4.50 -1.00
N ASN A 37 1.62 3.68 -2.03
CA ASN A 37 1.23 2.28 -1.89
C ASN A 37 2.39 1.37 -1.40
N ASN A 38 3.63 1.74 -1.69
CA ASN A 38 4.82 0.93 -1.41
C ASN A 38 5.67 1.49 -0.25
N ARG A 39 5.98 0.65 0.75
CA ARG A 39 6.79 1.02 1.94
C ARG A 39 8.20 1.52 1.61
N ARG A 40 8.84 0.96 0.58
CA ARG A 40 10.16 1.40 0.10
C ARG A 40 10.06 2.81 -0.50
N LYS A 41 9.07 3.02 -1.37
CA LYS A 41 8.80 4.30 -2.02
C LYS A 41 8.44 5.40 -1.01
N VAL A 42 7.73 5.06 0.08
CA VAL A 42 7.49 5.96 1.23
C VAL A 42 8.80 6.56 1.77
N LYS A 43 9.81 5.72 2.02
CA LYS A 43 11.12 6.19 2.49
C LYS A 43 11.85 7.01 1.44
N GLU A 44 11.83 6.57 0.18
CA GLU A 44 12.47 7.27 -0.94
C GLU A 44 11.90 8.67 -1.14
N VAL A 45 10.57 8.82 -1.15
CA VAL A 45 9.91 10.13 -1.30
C VAL A 45 10.14 11.02 -0.09
N CYS A 46 10.12 10.48 1.13
CA CYS A 46 10.42 11.27 2.34
C CYS A 46 11.86 11.81 2.31
N ASN A 47 12.83 10.98 1.95
CA ASN A 47 14.24 11.39 1.85
C ASN A 47 14.42 12.44 0.74
N TYR A 48 13.75 12.24 -0.40
CA TYR A 48 13.74 13.22 -1.48
C TYR A 48 13.23 14.59 -1.01
N LEU A 49 12.12 14.62 -0.27
CA LEU A 49 11.55 15.86 0.26
C LEU A 49 12.49 16.55 1.26
N ASN A 50 13.07 15.80 2.19
CA ASN A 50 14.04 16.33 3.15
C ASN A 50 15.29 16.90 2.44
N ASN A 51 15.78 16.25 1.38
CA ASN A 51 16.88 16.76 0.54
C ASN A 51 16.51 18.02 -0.26
N LYS A 52 15.21 18.34 -0.35
CA LYS A 52 14.68 19.57 -0.94
C LYS A 52 14.19 20.55 0.13
N GLU A 53 14.67 20.40 1.36
CA GLU A 53 14.42 21.28 2.51
C GLU A 53 12.97 21.29 3.01
N PHE A 54 12.13 20.37 2.54
CA PHE A 54 10.82 20.14 3.13
C PHE A 54 10.96 19.32 4.41
N LYS A 55 10.28 19.74 5.49
CA LYS A 55 10.26 18.99 6.75
C LYS A 55 9.26 17.83 6.68
N ALA A 56 9.74 16.65 6.28
CA ALA A 56 8.93 15.46 6.11
C ALA A 56 9.33 14.33 7.05
N SER A 57 8.32 13.62 7.57
CA SER A 57 8.48 12.32 8.23
C SER A 57 7.70 11.25 7.46
N PHE A 58 7.90 9.99 7.82
CA PHE A 58 7.25 8.88 7.13
C PHE A 58 6.63 7.84 8.06
N TYR A 59 5.57 7.19 7.59
CA TYR A 59 4.83 6.20 8.37
C TYR A 59 4.38 5.00 7.52
N HIS A 60 4.73 3.79 7.95
CA HIS A 60 4.24 2.57 7.32
C HIS A 60 4.18 1.39 8.30
N GLY A 61 3.44 0.34 7.95
CA GLY A 61 3.21 -0.82 8.82
C GLY A 61 4.46 -1.52 9.36
N GLY A 62 5.57 -1.48 8.61
CA GLY A 62 6.85 -2.11 9.00
C GLY A 62 7.73 -1.31 9.97
N LEU A 63 7.28 -0.15 10.47
CA LEU A 63 7.99 0.58 11.53
C LEU A 63 7.74 -0.06 12.90
N SER A 64 8.72 0.01 13.79
CA SER A 64 8.55 -0.34 15.21
C SER A 64 7.54 0.59 15.89
N SER A 65 6.99 0.17 17.02
CA SER A 65 6.03 0.99 17.77
C SER A 65 6.62 2.34 18.21
N GLY A 66 7.90 2.36 18.59
CA GLY A 66 8.60 3.60 18.95
C GLY A 66 8.76 4.56 17.77
N GLU A 67 9.19 4.05 16.61
CA GLU A 67 9.32 4.88 15.40
C GLU A 67 7.96 5.44 14.95
N LYS A 68 6.89 4.65 15.04
CA LYS A 68 5.52 5.08 14.74
C LYS A 68 5.08 6.22 15.65
N ALA A 69 5.33 6.12 16.96
CA ALA A 69 4.99 7.15 17.93
C ALA A 69 5.76 8.45 17.65
N THR A 70 7.08 8.37 17.45
CA THR A 70 7.92 9.54 17.15
C THR A 70 7.49 10.26 15.87
N ALA A 71 7.20 9.50 14.79
CA ALA A 71 6.74 10.08 13.54
C ALA A 71 5.36 10.75 13.70
N TYR A 72 4.43 10.10 14.40
CA TYR A 72 3.11 10.63 14.69
C TYR A 72 3.19 11.93 15.50
N GLU A 73 3.91 11.95 16.61
CA GLU A 73 4.07 13.14 17.45
C GLU A 73 4.73 14.29 16.69
N SER A 74 5.80 14.01 15.94
CA SER A 74 6.50 15.00 15.13
C SER A 74 5.58 15.69 14.12
N TRP A 75 4.66 14.93 13.52
CA TRP A 75 3.67 15.48 12.58
C TRP A 75 2.51 16.17 13.29
N MET A 76 2.02 15.59 14.39
CA MET A 76 0.91 16.14 15.17
C MET A 76 1.23 17.55 15.68
N PHE A 77 2.45 17.73 16.20
CA PHE A 77 3.00 19.00 16.66
C PHE A 77 3.75 19.80 15.58
N GLU A 78 3.63 19.40 14.32
CA GLU A 78 4.11 20.16 13.15
C GLU A 78 5.64 20.42 13.12
N LYS A 79 6.42 19.62 13.85
CA LYS A 79 7.88 19.56 13.69
C LYS A 79 8.24 19.07 12.29
N THR A 80 7.49 18.10 11.79
CA THR A 80 7.50 17.64 10.39
C THR A 80 6.08 17.67 9.84
N PRO A 81 5.62 18.81 9.28
CA PRO A 81 4.22 18.99 8.87
C PRO A 81 3.81 18.10 7.68
N ILE A 82 4.76 17.48 6.99
CA ILE A 82 4.49 16.59 5.86
C ILE A 82 4.67 15.14 6.31
N MET A 83 3.60 14.35 6.25
CA MET A 83 3.66 12.91 6.49
C MET A 83 3.62 12.14 5.17
N VAL A 84 4.66 11.37 4.87
CA VAL A 84 4.66 10.43 3.74
C VAL A 84 4.29 9.04 4.25
N ALA A 85 3.18 8.47 3.80
CA ALA A 85 2.67 7.26 4.42
C ALA A 85 1.97 6.28 3.47
N THR A 86 1.96 5.02 3.89
CA THR A 86 0.97 4.05 3.38
C THR A 86 -0.40 4.29 4.03
N THR A 87 -1.45 3.67 3.49
CA THR A 87 -2.81 3.70 4.06
C THR A 87 -2.88 3.35 5.56
N ALA A 88 -1.90 2.58 6.07
CA ALA A 88 -1.75 2.24 7.48
C ALA A 88 -1.66 3.44 8.46
N PHE A 89 -1.28 4.64 7.98
CA PHE A 89 -1.31 5.84 8.84
C PHE A 89 -2.74 6.30 9.12
N GLY A 90 -3.66 6.12 8.17
CA GLY A 90 -5.03 6.65 8.26
C GLY A 90 -5.87 6.11 9.42
N MET A 91 -5.55 4.96 9.99
CA MET A 91 -6.38 4.41 11.06
C MET A 91 -6.23 5.24 12.35
N GLY A 92 -7.21 6.10 12.65
CA GLY A 92 -7.32 6.78 13.94
C GLY A 92 -6.67 8.18 14.07
N ILE A 93 -6.20 8.80 12.97
CA ILE A 93 -5.70 10.18 13.03
C ILE A 93 -6.84 11.16 13.28
N ASP A 94 -6.65 12.01 14.29
CA ASP A 94 -7.51 13.15 14.57
C ASP A 94 -6.71 14.46 14.64
N LYS A 95 -6.46 15.04 13.47
CA LYS A 95 -5.85 16.37 13.33
C LYS A 95 -6.76 17.24 12.46
N ASN A 96 -7.21 18.37 13.00
CA ASN A 96 -8.31 19.13 12.41
C ASN A 96 -7.85 20.06 11.27
N ASN A 97 -6.58 20.48 11.29
CA ASN A 97 -6.01 21.47 10.39
C ASN A 97 -5.20 20.88 9.23
N VAL A 98 -5.46 19.62 8.86
CA VAL A 98 -4.83 19.03 7.65
C VAL A 98 -5.39 19.76 6.42
N GLY A 99 -4.53 20.49 5.72
CA GLY A 99 -4.93 21.32 4.57
C GLY A 99 -4.72 20.64 3.22
N LEU A 100 -3.90 19.59 3.18
CA LEU A 100 -3.47 18.99 1.91
C LEU A 100 -3.34 17.47 2.00
N ILE A 101 -3.98 16.77 1.07
CA ILE A 101 -3.84 15.33 0.85
C ILE A 101 -3.32 15.11 -0.57
N ILE A 102 -2.26 14.32 -0.72
CA ILE A 102 -1.71 13.97 -2.03
C ILE A 102 -1.66 12.44 -2.16
N HIS A 103 -2.32 11.90 -3.16
CA HIS A 103 -2.18 10.53 -3.60
C HIS A 103 -1.10 10.47 -4.68
N PHE A 104 0.12 10.13 -4.26
CA PHE A 104 1.25 9.99 -5.18
C PHE A 104 1.11 8.74 -6.04
N ASP A 105 0.50 7.69 -5.49
CA ASP A 105 0.03 6.52 -6.20
C ASP A 105 -1.50 6.50 -6.20
N LEU A 106 -2.11 5.83 -7.18
CA LEU A 106 -3.57 5.71 -7.23
C LEU A 106 -4.11 4.95 -6.00
N PRO A 107 -5.22 5.42 -5.41
CA PRO A 107 -5.89 4.70 -4.33
C PRO A 107 -6.46 3.36 -4.82
N TYR A 108 -6.58 2.37 -3.92
CA TYR A 108 -7.07 1.03 -4.29
C TYR A 108 -8.58 0.96 -4.57
N SER A 109 -9.32 1.97 -4.16
CA SER A 109 -10.76 2.08 -4.36
C SER A 109 -11.19 3.54 -4.14
N LEU A 110 -12.38 3.90 -4.60
CA LEU A 110 -12.94 5.24 -4.32
C LEU A 110 -13.31 5.38 -2.83
N GLU A 111 -13.61 4.29 -2.15
CA GLU A 111 -13.80 4.25 -0.69
C GLU A 111 -12.53 4.65 0.05
N ASN A 112 -11.38 4.09 -0.33
CA ASN A 112 -10.09 4.51 0.22
C ASN A 112 -9.85 5.99 -0.06
N TYR A 113 -10.08 6.42 -1.29
CA TYR A 113 -9.89 7.82 -1.69
C TYR A 113 -10.72 8.79 -0.86
N VAL A 114 -12.02 8.53 -0.68
CA VAL A 114 -12.92 9.38 0.11
C VAL A 114 -12.51 9.41 1.58
N GLN A 115 -12.18 8.25 2.16
CA GLN A 115 -11.76 8.17 3.56
C GLN A 115 -10.46 8.94 3.80
N GLU A 116 -9.52 8.89 2.85
CA GLU A 116 -8.21 9.53 2.92
C GLU A 116 -8.30 11.03 2.66
N SER A 117 -8.97 11.45 1.59
CA SER A 117 -9.20 12.87 1.27
C SER A 117 -10.05 13.57 2.33
N GLY A 118 -11.04 12.88 2.91
CA GLY A 118 -11.90 13.38 4.00
C GLY A 118 -11.17 13.67 5.32
N ARG A 119 -9.87 13.41 5.42
CA ARG A 119 -9.03 13.86 6.54
C ARG A 119 -8.70 15.33 6.46
N ALA A 120 -8.73 15.91 5.26
CA ALA A 120 -8.47 17.31 5.04
C ALA A 120 -9.66 18.17 5.52
N GLY A 121 -9.35 19.42 5.90
CA GLY A 121 -10.34 20.48 6.11
C GLY A 121 -11.38 20.17 7.20
N ARG A 122 -11.02 19.42 8.25
CA ARG A 122 -11.94 19.12 9.36
C ARG A 122 -12.30 20.36 10.18
N ASN A 123 -11.42 21.36 10.20
CA ASN A 123 -11.67 22.68 10.76
C ASN A 123 -12.57 23.58 9.89
N GLY A 124 -13.09 23.08 8.76
CA GLY A 124 -13.92 23.85 7.83
C GLY A 124 -13.14 24.78 6.89
N ALA A 125 -11.82 24.92 7.05
CA ALA A 125 -10.99 25.69 6.14
C ALA A 125 -10.90 25.01 4.76
N ASN A 126 -10.60 25.80 3.74
CA ASN A 126 -10.34 25.25 2.40
C ASN A 126 -9.16 24.29 2.44
N ALA A 127 -9.35 23.11 1.86
CA ALA A 127 -8.35 22.07 1.77
C ALA A 127 -8.30 21.48 0.36
N PHE A 128 -7.20 20.81 0.04
CA PHE A 128 -6.95 20.29 -1.30
C PHE A 128 -6.63 18.80 -1.25
N SER A 129 -7.19 18.06 -2.20
CA SER A 129 -6.82 16.68 -2.49
C SER A 129 -6.32 16.60 -3.92
N TYR A 130 -5.10 16.08 -4.11
CA TYR A 130 -4.50 15.84 -5.41
C TYR A 130 -4.25 14.36 -5.63
N ILE A 131 -4.62 13.83 -6.80
CA ILE A 131 -4.20 12.52 -7.29
C ILE A 131 -3.22 12.71 -8.44
N PHE A 132 -2.08 12.02 -8.38
CA PHE A 132 -1.19 11.89 -9.54
C PHE A 132 -1.60 10.70 -10.39
N ALA A 133 -1.77 10.97 -11.68
CA ALA A 133 -2.23 9.99 -12.65
C ALA A 133 -1.25 9.91 -13.82
N ASN A 134 -0.66 8.73 -14.01
CA ASN A 134 0.16 8.42 -15.17
C ASN A 134 -0.08 6.95 -15.60
N PRO A 135 0.34 6.56 -16.82
CA PRO A 135 0.19 5.20 -17.30
C PRO A 135 0.78 4.15 -16.36
N THR A 136 1.95 4.43 -15.76
CA THR A 136 2.63 3.53 -14.82
C THR A 136 1.77 3.24 -13.59
N ASN A 137 1.21 4.26 -12.94
CA ASN A 137 0.38 4.07 -11.76
C ASN A 137 -0.91 3.28 -12.07
N LYS A 138 -1.48 3.43 -13.26
CA LYS A 138 -2.63 2.62 -13.69
C LYS A 138 -2.25 1.14 -13.85
N ILE A 139 -1.08 0.86 -14.41
CA ILE A 139 -0.56 -0.52 -14.53
C ILE A 139 -0.28 -1.10 -13.14
N GLU A 140 0.42 -0.36 -12.28
CA GLU A 140 0.72 -0.77 -10.90
C GLU A 140 -0.56 -1.09 -10.11
N LEU A 141 -1.60 -0.26 -10.25
CA LEU A 141 -2.90 -0.47 -9.61
C LEU A 141 -3.56 -1.78 -10.09
N LYS A 142 -3.57 -2.04 -11.40
CA LYS A 142 -4.11 -3.28 -11.99
C LYS A 142 -3.32 -4.51 -11.55
N GLU A 143 -1.99 -4.46 -11.61
CA GLU A 143 -1.14 -5.56 -11.16
C GLU A 143 -1.35 -5.88 -9.69
N GLN A 144 -1.52 -4.85 -8.86
CA GLN A 144 -1.76 -5.04 -7.44
C GLN A 144 -3.10 -5.74 -7.17
N ALA A 145 -4.15 -5.41 -7.91
CA ALA A 145 -5.43 -6.12 -7.81
C ALA A 145 -5.31 -7.60 -8.18
N LEU A 146 -4.44 -7.93 -9.15
CA LEU A 146 -4.17 -9.31 -9.54
C LEU A 146 -3.42 -10.10 -8.46
N ARG A 147 -2.52 -9.48 -7.68
CA ARG A 147 -1.74 -10.17 -6.62
C ARG A 147 -2.59 -10.80 -5.53
N GLY A 148 -3.78 -10.25 -5.27
CA GLY A 148 -4.75 -10.78 -4.30
C GLY A 148 -5.89 -11.58 -4.94
N SER A 149 -5.87 -11.79 -6.26
CA SER A 149 -6.92 -12.51 -6.98
C SER A 149 -6.50 -13.96 -7.20
N PHE A 150 -7.46 -14.88 -7.11
CA PHE A 150 -7.25 -16.31 -7.32
C PHE A 150 -8.34 -16.83 -8.24
N THR A 151 -7.97 -17.74 -9.14
CA THR A 151 -8.93 -18.43 -10.01
C THR A 151 -9.46 -19.67 -9.32
N THR A 152 -10.62 -20.16 -9.75
CA THR A 152 -11.14 -21.46 -9.28
C THR A 152 -10.12 -22.59 -9.48
N ALA A 153 -9.34 -22.55 -10.56
CA ALA A 153 -8.27 -23.52 -10.82
C ALA A 153 -7.15 -23.46 -9.77
N MET A 154 -6.71 -22.25 -9.38
CA MET A 154 -5.70 -22.10 -8.31
C MET A 154 -6.21 -22.62 -6.96
N VAL A 155 -7.48 -22.35 -6.63
CA VAL A 155 -8.09 -22.84 -5.38
C VAL A 155 -8.18 -24.36 -5.37
N LYS A 156 -8.62 -24.97 -6.48
CA LYS A 156 -8.64 -26.43 -6.66
C LYS A 156 -7.25 -27.05 -6.49
N GLU A 157 -6.25 -26.45 -7.12
CA GLU A 157 -4.87 -26.95 -7.03
C GLU A 157 -4.36 -26.89 -5.59
N VAL A 158 -4.49 -25.75 -4.90
CA VAL A 158 -4.05 -25.62 -3.49
C VAL A 158 -4.81 -26.58 -2.57
N TYR A 159 -6.14 -26.72 -2.72
CA TYR A 159 -6.93 -27.65 -1.92
C TYR A 159 -6.50 -29.11 -2.16
N LYS A 160 -6.28 -29.50 -3.42
CA LYS A 160 -5.76 -30.83 -3.77
C LYS A 160 -4.37 -31.07 -3.17
N LYS A 161 -3.46 -30.10 -3.27
CA LYS A 161 -2.12 -30.19 -2.67
C LYS A 161 -2.17 -30.27 -1.15
N LEU A 162 -3.08 -29.54 -0.52
CA LEU A 162 -3.27 -29.60 0.93
C LEU A 162 -3.69 -31.00 1.39
N ASN A 163 -4.65 -31.61 0.70
CA ASN A 163 -5.05 -33.00 0.97
C ASN A 163 -3.92 -34.00 0.72
N GLN A 164 -3.15 -33.82 -0.36
CA GLN A 164 -1.97 -34.66 -0.67
C GLN A 164 -0.89 -34.54 0.42
N PHE A 165 -0.62 -33.32 0.89
CA PHE A 165 0.38 -33.04 1.93
C PHE A 165 0.08 -33.80 3.22
N PHE A 166 -1.20 -33.86 3.59
CA PHE A 166 -1.69 -34.54 4.79
C PHE A 166 -2.13 -35.97 4.57
N GLN A 167 -1.97 -36.50 3.34
CA GLN A 167 -2.30 -37.87 2.95
C GLN A 167 -3.78 -38.23 3.21
N VAL A 168 -4.68 -37.27 3.03
CA VAL A 168 -6.14 -37.49 3.18
C VAL A 168 -6.67 -38.21 1.95
N SER A 169 -7.34 -39.35 2.13
CA SER A 169 -7.89 -40.15 1.03
C SER A 169 -9.15 -39.52 0.43
N TYR A 170 -9.48 -39.86 -0.81
CA TYR A 170 -10.72 -39.38 -1.44
C TYR A 170 -11.94 -39.88 -0.66
N GLY A 171 -12.91 -39.00 -0.39
CA GLY A 171 -14.10 -39.27 0.43
C GLY A 171 -13.85 -39.29 1.95
N GLU A 172 -12.60 -39.21 2.40
CA GLU A 172 -12.27 -39.20 3.83
C GLU A 172 -12.53 -37.82 4.44
N LEU A 173 -13.14 -37.80 5.63
CA LEU A 173 -13.12 -36.65 6.53
C LEU A 173 -12.24 -37.01 7.75
N PRO A 174 -11.01 -36.46 7.83
CA PRO A 174 -10.14 -36.73 8.96
C PRO A 174 -10.69 -36.15 10.27
N ASP A 175 -10.73 -36.95 11.34
CA ASP A 175 -11.15 -36.50 12.68
C ASP A 175 -9.99 -36.00 13.56
N LYS A 176 -8.84 -35.72 12.95
CA LYS A 176 -7.63 -35.23 13.64
C LYS A 176 -7.28 -33.81 13.22
N ASN A 177 -6.58 -33.11 14.11
CA ASN A 177 -5.97 -31.83 13.79
C ASN A 177 -4.60 -32.06 13.12
N PHE A 178 -4.28 -31.23 12.14
CA PHE A 178 -3.02 -31.22 11.42
C PHE A 178 -2.20 -30.00 11.82
N GLN A 179 -0.87 -30.10 11.78
CA GLN A 179 0.01 -28.94 11.92
C GLN A 179 0.48 -28.51 10.53
N LEU A 180 0.10 -27.30 10.11
CA LEU A 180 0.51 -26.73 8.83
C LEU A 180 1.60 -25.69 9.05
N ASN A 181 2.83 -25.99 8.64
CA ASN A 181 3.84 -24.96 8.40
C ASN A 181 3.65 -24.43 6.96
N LEU A 182 3.15 -23.20 6.83
CA LEU A 182 2.84 -22.61 5.51
C LEU A 182 4.08 -22.52 4.60
N ASN A 183 5.25 -22.19 5.15
CA ASN A 183 6.48 -22.04 4.37
C ASN A 183 6.98 -23.39 3.85
N GLU A 184 6.92 -24.43 4.68
CA GLU A 184 7.26 -25.79 4.27
C GLU A 184 6.31 -26.29 3.17
N PHE A 185 5.00 -26.14 3.37
CA PHE A 185 3.98 -26.50 2.38
C PHE A 185 4.20 -25.79 1.04
N CYS A 186 4.44 -24.46 1.08
CA CYS A 186 4.69 -23.67 -0.12
C CYS A 186 6.00 -24.09 -0.81
N THR A 187 7.06 -24.36 -0.05
CA THR A 187 8.34 -24.82 -0.60
C THR A 187 8.20 -26.20 -1.26
N HIS A 188 7.48 -27.12 -0.62
CA HIS A 188 7.27 -28.48 -1.11
C HIS A 188 6.56 -28.51 -2.48
N TYR A 189 5.58 -27.64 -2.69
CA TYR A 189 4.81 -27.57 -3.95
C TYR A 189 5.19 -26.41 -4.88
N ASN A 190 6.28 -25.69 -4.59
CA ASN A 190 6.71 -24.50 -5.33
C ASN A 190 5.60 -23.44 -5.49
N LEU A 191 4.84 -23.21 -4.41
CA LEU A 191 3.77 -22.22 -4.34
C LEU A 191 4.27 -20.91 -3.73
N LYS A 192 3.64 -19.79 -4.08
CA LYS A 192 3.93 -18.49 -3.47
C LYS A 192 3.16 -18.34 -2.15
N SER A 193 3.85 -17.99 -1.07
CA SER A 193 3.27 -17.97 0.29
C SER A 193 2.03 -17.09 0.42
N LEU A 194 2.04 -15.86 -0.12
CA LEU A 194 0.94 -14.92 0.05
C LEU A 194 -0.34 -15.36 -0.71
N PRO A 195 -0.30 -15.71 -2.01
CA PRO A 195 -1.47 -16.29 -2.69
C PRO A 195 -2.00 -17.56 -2.00
N THR A 196 -1.11 -18.46 -1.58
CA THR A 196 -1.53 -19.69 -0.87
C THR A 196 -2.24 -19.37 0.43
N TYR A 197 -1.70 -18.47 1.25
CA TYR A 197 -2.33 -18.02 2.48
C TYR A 197 -3.74 -17.47 2.24
N ASN A 198 -3.90 -16.59 1.23
CA ASN A 198 -5.19 -16.02 0.88
C ASN A 198 -6.20 -17.10 0.44
N ILE A 199 -5.74 -18.13 -0.26
CA ILE A 199 -6.58 -19.27 -0.64
C ILE A 199 -6.97 -20.10 0.59
N LEU A 200 -6.05 -20.35 1.53
CA LEU A 200 -6.39 -21.03 2.78
C LEU A 200 -7.43 -20.24 3.59
N LYS A 201 -7.32 -18.90 3.63
CA LYS A 201 -8.33 -18.03 4.23
C LYS A 201 -9.68 -18.05 3.51
N LEU A 202 -9.70 -18.18 2.19
CA LEU A 202 -10.93 -18.42 1.46
C LEU A 202 -11.54 -19.77 1.88
N LEU A 203 -10.76 -20.86 1.88
CA LEU A 203 -11.25 -22.18 2.28
C LEU A 203 -11.78 -22.19 3.71
N GLU A 204 -11.16 -21.42 4.61
CA GLU A 204 -11.66 -21.22 5.97
C GLU A 204 -13.00 -20.47 6.00
N LYS A 205 -13.10 -19.34 5.27
CA LYS A 205 -14.34 -18.58 5.16
C LYS A 205 -15.50 -19.43 4.63
N GLU A 206 -15.23 -20.26 3.63
CA GLU A 206 -16.20 -21.17 3.02
C GLU A 206 -16.40 -22.47 3.81
N GLN A 207 -15.90 -22.54 5.06
CA GLN A 207 -16.06 -23.66 5.99
C GLN A 207 -15.59 -25.01 5.43
N VAL A 208 -14.57 -25.00 4.57
CA VAL A 208 -13.91 -26.22 4.05
C VAL A 208 -12.84 -26.71 5.02
N ILE A 209 -12.14 -25.76 5.63
CA ILE A 209 -11.12 -26.00 6.66
C ILE A 209 -11.35 -25.03 7.82
N PHE A 210 -10.73 -25.32 8.95
CA PHE A 210 -10.59 -24.42 10.09
C PHE A 210 -9.10 -24.19 10.35
N LEU A 211 -8.70 -22.94 10.61
CA LEU A 211 -7.32 -22.56 10.92
C LEU A 211 -7.26 -21.91 12.30
N ASP A 212 -6.60 -22.56 13.25
CA ASP A 212 -6.29 -21.95 14.55
C ASP A 212 -4.97 -21.18 14.43
N GLU A 213 -5.10 -19.90 14.06
CA GLU A 213 -3.99 -18.97 13.94
C GLU A 213 -3.56 -18.39 15.30
N ASP A 214 -3.27 -19.27 16.26
CA ASP A 214 -2.62 -18.89 17.50
C ASP A 214 -1.15 -18.51 17.23
N LEU A 215 -0.96 -17.43 16.44
CA LEU A 215 0.30 -16.80 16.02
C LEU A 215 1.16 -16.38 17.22
N ASN A 216 0.60 -16.44 18.44
CA ASN A 216 1.21 -16.05 19.69
C ASN A 216 1.81 -17.20 20.50
N ARG A 217 1.80 -18.46 20.01
CA ARG A 217 2.55 -19.54 20.66
C ARG A 217 4.05 -19.33 20.49
N LYS A 218 4.61 -18.37 21.21
CA LYS A 218 6.05 -18.12 21.25
C LYS A 218 6.78 -19.33 21.83
N SER A 219 8.03 -19.52 21.44
CA SER A 219 8.84 -20.59 22.01
C SER A 219 8.96 -20.41 23.52
N THR A 220 8.87 -21.50 24.29
CA THR A 220 9.02 -21.45 25.75
C THR A 220 10.17 -22.31 26.21
N ILE A 221 10.81 -21.89 27.31
CA ILE A 221 11.82 -22.68 28.02
C ILE A 221 11.47 -22.81 29.49
N LEU A 222 11.92 -23.89 30.12
CA LEU A 222 11.92 -24.08 31.57
C LEU A 222 13.19 -24.85 31.93
N PHE A 223 14.02 -24.33 32.85
CA PHE A 223 15.16 -25.09 33.34
C PHE A 223 14.67 -26.22 34.24
N THR A 224 15.10 -27.44 33.92
CA THR A 224 14.77 -28.67 34.66
C THR A 224 15.76 -28.95 35.79
N GLU A 225 16.94 -28.31 35.75
CA GLU A 225 18.00 -28.45 36.73
C GLU A 225 18.10 -27.24 37.66
N THR A 226 18.82 -27.41 38.78
CA THR A 226 19.01 -26.32 39.76
C THR A 226 19.86 -25.18 39.18
N PRO A 227 19.66 -23.93 39.63
CA PRO A 227 20.44 -22.78 39.15
C PRO A 227 21.95 -22.98 39.21
N GLN A 228 22.44 -23.65 40.25
CA GLN A 228 23.87 -23.95 40.41
C GLN A 228 24.39 -24.88 39.31
N LYS A 229 23.69 -25.99 39.04
CA LYS A 229 24.08 -26.94 37.99
C LYS A 229 24.02 -26.33 36.60
N VAL A 230 23.02 -25.49 36.33
CA VAL A 230 22.90 -24.78 35.05
C VAL A 230 24.07 -23.81 34.86
N LEU A 231 24.49 -23.10 35.93
CA LEU A 231 25.64 -22.21 35.88
C LEU A 231 26.95 -22.99 35.66
N GLU A 232 27.16 -24.10 36.37
CA GLU A 232 28.31 -24.99 36.18
C GLU A 232 28.39 -25.54 34.76
N TYR A 233 27.25 -26.00 34.21
CA TYR A 233 27.15 -26.43 32.81
C TYR A 233 27.48 -25.28 31.85
N SER A 234 26.99 -24.07 32.14
CA SER A 234 27.26 -22.88 31.32
C SER A 234 28.74 -22.52 31.27
N GLU A 235 29.47 -22.66 32.38
CA GLU A 235 30.90 -22.40 32.44
C GLU A 235 31.69 -23.53 31.76
N LYS A 236 31.32 -24.80 32.01
CA LYS A 236 31.96 -25.97 31.39
C LYS A 236 31.87 -25.96 29.86
N THR A 237 30.72 -25.57 29.33
CA THR A 237 30.48 -25.49 27.87
C THR A 237 30.87 -24.14 27.27
N ASN A 238 31.26 -23.17 28.12
CA ASN A 238 31.45 -21.76 27.76
C ASN A 238 30.27 -21.19 26.93
N SER A 239 29.05 -21.59 27.25
CA SER A 239 27.86 -21.28 26.45
C SER A 239 27.41 -19.82 26.67
N THR A 240 27.68 -18.97 25.68
CA THR A 240 27.23 -17.56 25.69
C THR A 240 25.70 -17.45 25.62
N ILE A 241 25.04 -18.41 24.95
CA ILE A 241 23.58 -18.44 24.79
C ILE A 241 22.89 -18.71 26.14
N LEU A 242 23.40 -19.65 26.93
CA LEU A 242 22.83 -19.99 28.23
C LEU A 242 22.97 -18.83 29.23
N LYS A 243 24.14 -18.18 29.26
CA LYS A 243 24.38 -16.95 30.05
C LYS A 243 23.45 -15.82 29.64
N LEU A 244 23.19 -15.65 28.34
CA LEU A 244 22.28 -14.63 27.83
C LEU A 244 20.83 -14.89 28.24
N VAL A 245 20.39 -16.14 28.19
CA VAL A 245 19.04 -16.56 28.60
C VAL A 245 18.82 -16.28 30.09
N LEU A 246 19.76 -16.71 30.95
CA LEU A 246 19.71 -16.47 32.40
C LEU A 246 19.64 -14.97 32.77
N ARG A 247 20.28 -14.11 31.96
CA ARG A 247 20.27 -12.65 32.18
C ARG A 247 19.05 -11.94 31.59
N SER A 248 18.41 -12.53 30.57
CA SER A 248 17.35 -11.85 29.80
C SER A 248 15.95 -12.25 30.23
N TYR A 249 15.79 -13.42 30.86
CA TYR A 249 14.50 -14.00 31.20
C TYR A 249 14.50 -14.42 32.68
N GLY A 250 13.68 -13.76 33.49
CA GLY A 250 13.41 -14.16 34.87
C GLY A 250 12.27 -15.18 34.95
N GLY A 251 12.20 -15.95 36.04
CA GLY A 251 11.15 -16.96 36.23
C GLY A 251 11.40 -18.28 35.47
N VAL A 252 12.58 -18.43 34.87
CA VAL A 252 12.93 -19.56 33.98
C VAL A 252 13.16 -20.88 34.71
N PHE A 253 13.20 -20.90 36.05
CA PHE A 253 13.33 -22.11 36.87
C PHE A 253 12.00 -22.53 37.50
N GLU A 254 11.03 -21.61 37.54
CA GLU A 254 9.76 -21.80 38.24
C GLU A 254 8.62 -22.18 37.28
N GLN A 255 8.66 -21.67 36.04
CA GLN A 255 7.60 -21.88 35.06
C GLN A 255 8.13 -21.78 33.62
N HIS A 256 7.33 -22.23 32.65
CA HIS A 256 7.63 -22.01 31.24
C HIS A 256 7.63 -20.52 30.92
N VAL A 257 8.81 -20.00 30.57
CA VAL A 257 8.99 -18.62 30.16
C VAL A 257 9.05 -18.54 28.65
N THR A 258 8.28 -17.61 28.13
CA THR A 258 8.26 -17.27 26.72
C THR A 258 9.54 -16.54 26.30
N ILE A 259 10.18 -17.01 25.24
CA ILE A 259 11.40 -16.43 24.67
C ILE A 259 11.20 -15.94 23.23
N ASN A 260 12.13 -15.11 22.77
CA ASN A 260 12.19 -14.62 21.40
C ASN A 260 13.59 -14.85 20.85
N GLU A 261 13.73 -15.87 20.01
CA GLU A 261 15.01 -16.34 19.47
C GLU A 261 15.66 -15.30 18.55
N VAL A 262 14.86 -14.50 17.84
CA VAL A 262 15.36 -13.39 17.01
C VAL A 262 16.02 -12.32 17.87
N THR A 263 15.42 -11.99 19.00
CA THR A 263 15.97 -10.98 19.93
C THR A 263 17.25 -11.50 20.59
N LEU A 264 17.28 -12.77 20.98
CA LEU A 264 18.49 -13.42 21.49
C LEU A 264 19.60 -13.42 20.44
N ALA A 265 19.29 -13.85 19.20
CA ALA A 265 20.22 -13.88 18.07
C ALA A 265 20.85 -12.51 17.81
N ASN A 266 20.04 -11.44 17.78
CA ASN A 266 20.51 -10.07 17.54
C ASN A 266 21.45 -9.56 18.64
N LYS A 267 21.24 -9.93 19.91
CA LYS A 267 22.10 -9.48 21.03
C LYS A 267 23.51 -10.06 20.98
N ILE A 268 23.68 -11.25 20.41
CA ILE A 268 24.99 -11.93 20.31
C ILE A 268 25.47 -12.10 18.86
N GLN A 269 24.82 -11.42 17.92
CA GLN A 269 25.17 -11.42 16.49
C GLN A 269 25.26 -12.82 15.87
N LEU A 270 24.38 -13.74 16.28
CA LEU A 270 24.23 -15.08 15.70
C LEU A 270 22.99 -15.16 14.81
N LYS A 271 22.84 -16.25 14.06
CA LYS A 271 21.60 -16.53 13.33
C LYS A 271 20.56 -17.15 14.27
N GLU A 272 19.29 -16.92 13.97
CA GLU A 272 18.17 -17.54 14.71
C GLU A 272 18.24 -19.08 14.73
N THR A 273 18.73 -19.68 13.64
CA THR A 273 18.96 -21.13 13.53
C THR A 273 19.94 -21.65 14.58
N ASP A 274 20.99 -20.88 14.87
CA ASP A 274 22.05 -21.29 15.80
C ASP A 274 21.53 -21.27 17.25
N ILE A 275 20.68 -20.28 17.58
CA ILE A 275 19.97 -20.21 18.87
C ILE A 275 19.06 -21.43 19.02
N LYS A 276 18.26 -21.74 18.00
CA LYS A 276 17.33 -22.89 18.02
C LYS A 276 18.08 -24.21 18.21
N HIS A 277 19.18 -24.42 17.51
CA HIS A 277 20.02 -25.61 17.67
C HIS A 277 20.65 -25.72 19.06
N ALA A 278 21.16 -24.61 19.61
CA ALA A 278 21.71 -24.60 20.95
C ALA A 278 20.67 -24.96 22.02
N LEU A 279 19.47 -24.35 21.95
CA LEU A 279 18.37 -24.65 22.87
C LEU A 279 17.91 -26.11 22.76
N GLN A 280 17.85 -26.66 21.54
CA GLN A 280 17.58 -28.08 21.34
C GLN A 280 18.67 -28.98 21.95
N ASN A 281 19.94 -28.58 21.87
CA ASN A 281 21.03 -29.35 22.48
C ASN A 281 20.99 -29.29 24.01
N PHE A 282 20.73 -28.12 24.60
CA PHE A 282 20.54 -28.02 26.06
C PHE A 282 19.36 -28.86 26.54
N ALA A 283 18.30 -28.98 25.72
CA ALA A 283 17.19 -29.86 26.03
C ALA A 283 17.55 -31.34 25.94
N LYS A 284 18.34 -31.75 24.94
CA LYS A 284 18.87 -33.11 24.86
C LYS A 284 19.78 -33.46 26.03
N ASP A 285 20.54 -32.48 26.52
CA ASP A 285 21.43 -32.63 27.66
C ASP A 285 20.70 -32.55 29.02
N GLY A 286 19.37 -32.41 29.01
CA GLY A 286 18.54 -32.39 30.22
C GLY A 286 18.66 -31.12 31.05
N ILE A 287 19.24 -30.04 30.49
CA ILE A 287 19.44 -28.78 31.18
C ILE A 287 18.14 -27.96 31.24
N LEU A 288 17.35 -28.02 30.18
CA LEU A 288 16.08 -27.29 30.08
C LEU A 288 15.05 -28.06 29.24
N GLU A 289 13.77 -27.81 29.46
CA GLU A 289 12.72 -28.10 28.52
C GLU A 289 12.63 -26.95 27.51
N TYR A 290 12.62 -27.29 26.22
CA TYR A 290 12.45 -26.33 25.14
C TYR A 290 11.28 -26.70 24.25
N HIS A 291 10.23 -25.88 24.27
CA HIS A 291 9.10 -26.00 23.38
C HIS A 291 9.25 -24.97 22.27
N GLN A 292 9.81 -25.41 21.14
CA GLN A 292 10.00 -24.58 19.98
C GLN A 292 8.67 -24.26 19.29
N ASN A 293 8.41 -22.98 19.02
CA ASN A 293 7.38 -22.59 18.08
C ASN A 293 7.81 -22.95 16.66
N LYS A 294 7.03 -23.80 16.00
CA LYS A 294 7.28 -24.20 14.61
C LYS A 294 6.62 -23.27 13.59
N ASN A 295 6.04 -22.13 14.01
CA ASN A 295 5.22 -21.26 13.17
C ASN A 295 4.18 -22.10 12.39
N SER A 296 3.60 -23.10 13.05
CA SER A 296 2.60 -23.99 12.47
C SER A 296 1.21 -23.57 12.94
N VAL A 297 0.28 -23.54 12.01
CA VAL A 297 -1.15 -23.30 12.26
C VAL A 297 -1.80 -24.66 12.48
N LEU A 298 -2.70 -24.80 13.45
CA LEU A 298 -3.52 -26.01 13.52
C LEU A 298 -4.60 -25.95 12.46
N LEU A 299 -4.71 -27.01 11.66
CA LEU A 299 -5.66 -27.13 10.57
C LEU A 299 -6.59 -28.31 10.84
N LYS A 300 -7.91 -28.09 10.70
CA LYS A 300 -8.90 -29.16 10.70
C LYS A 300 -9.69 -29.12 9.39
N PHE A 301 -9.91 -30.28 8.77
CA PHE A 301 -10.83 -30.39 7.64
C PHE A 301 -12.26 -30.44 8.16
N LEU A 302 -13.16 -29.69 7.53
CA LEU A 302 -14.57 -29.60 7.92
C LEU A 302 -15.50 -30.36 6.97
N VAL A 303 -14.97 -30.77 5.81
CA VAL A 303 -15.70 -31.49 4.76
C VAL A 303 -14.87 -32.68 4.26
N PRO A 304 -15.52 -33.77 3.80
CA PRO A 304 -14.80 -34.88 3.19
C PRO A 304 -14.04 -34.40 1.94
N ARG A 305 -12.94 -35.09 1.63
CA ARG A 305 -12.15 -34.79 0.44
C ARG A 305 -12.92 -35.14 -0.84
N GLU A 306 -13.43 -34.13 -1.53
CA GLU A 306 -14.06 -34.27 -2.85
C GLU A 306 -13.41 -33.37 -3.91
N ASP A 307 -12.12 -33.01 -3.76
CA ASP A 307 -11.31 -32.14 -4.64
C ASP A 307 -12.14 -31.06 -5.39
N ASP A 308 -12.50 -31.33 -6.65
CA ASP A 308 -13.26 -30.43 -7.51
C ASP A 308 -14.68 -30.11 -7.02
N LEU A 309 -15.41 -31.10 -6.49
CA LEU A 309 -16.78 -30.95 -6.00
C LEU A 309 -16.84 -29.96 -4.84
N THR A 310 -15.91 -30.04 -3.90
CA THR A 310 -15.80 -29.12 -2.77
C THR A 310 -15.66 -27.68 -3.26
N VAL A 311 -14.70 -27.41 -4.15
CA VAL A 311 -14.42 -26.03 -4.62
C VAL A 311 -15.50 -25.52 -5.57
N ASN A 312 -16.13 -26.39 -6.35
CA ASN A 312 -17.19 -25.99 -7.29
C ASN A 312 -18.41 -25.40 -6.56
N LYS A 313 -18.70 -25.83 -5.32
CA LYS A 313 -19.83 -25.35 -4.51
C LYS A 313 -19.82 -23.83 -4.31
N PHE A 314 -18.64 -23.22 -4.14
CA PHE A 314 -18.44 -21.78 -3.95
C PHE A 314 -17.66 -21.11 -5.09
N SER A 315 -17.58 -21.77 -6.26
CA SER A 315 -16.83 -21.25 -7.42
C SER A 315 -17.42 -19.96 -7.98
N LYS A 316 -18.73 -19.74 -7.82
CA LYS A 316 -19.41 -18.49 -8.17
C LYS A 316 -18.94 -17.34 -7.29
N ASP A 317 -18.77 -17.59 -6.00
CA ASP A 317 -18.33 -16.57 -5.03
C ASP A 317 -16.90 -16.12 -5.30
N ILE A 318 -16.02 -17.04 -5.74
CA ILE A 318 -14.67 -16.71 -6.22
C ILE A 318 -14.73 -15.73 -7.39
N LYS A 319 -15.58 -16.00 -8.38
CA LYS A 319 -15.74 -15.12 -9.56
C LYS A 319 -16.30 -13.77 -9.16
N GLN A 320 -17.35 -13.75 -8.36
CA GLN A 320 -17.96 -12.52 -7.87
C GLN A 320 -16.95 -11.67 -7.08
N LEU A 321 -16.14 -12.28 -6.22
CA LEU A 321 -15.11 -11.58 -5.45
C LEU A 321 -14.04 -10.94 -6.34
N ASN A 322 -13.65 -11.60 -7.43
CA ASN A 322 -12.73 -11.01 -8.40
C ASN A 322 -13.40 -9.90 -9.23
N ASN A 323 -14.65 -10.07 -9.63
CA ASN A 323 -15.42 -9.04 -10.36
C ASN A 323 -15.56 -7.76 -9.53
N VAL A 324 -15.94 -7.87 -8.25
CA VAL A 324 -16.05 -6.71 -7.35
C VAL A 324 -14.71 -5.99 -7.20
N LYS A 325 -13.58 -6.72 -7.14
CA LYS A 325 -12.25 -6.09 -7.12
C LYS A 325 -11.98 -5.33 -8.42
N GLU A 326 -12.28 -5.93 -9.56
CA GLU A 326 -12.10 -5.32 -10.87
C GLU A 326 -12.96 -4.05 -11.04
N GLU A 327 -14.23 -4.11 -10.64
CA GLU A 327 -15.15 -2.97 -10.62
C GLU A 327 -14.58 -1.79 -9.82
N LYS A 328 -14.06 -2.05 -8.60
CA LYS A 328 -13.46 -1.00 -7.76
C LYS A 328 -12.24 -0.35 -8.41
N ILE A 329 -11.38 -1.13 -9.07
CA ILE A 329 -10.22 -0.59 -9.77
C ILE A 329 -10.64 0.23 -10.98
N ASN A 330 -11.57 -0.30 -11.78
CA ASN A 330 -12.07 0.40 -12.95
C ASN A 330 -12.75 1.71 -12.53
N ALA A 331 -13.50 1.74 -11.43
CA ALA A 331 -14.08 2.97 -10.88
C ALA A 331 -13.03 4.04 -10.55
N VAL A 332 -11.88 3.66 -9.97
CA VAL A 332 -10.76 4.61 -9.75
C VAL A 332 -10.17 5.10 -11.06
N ILE A 333 -9.96 4.21 -12.02
CA ILE A 333 -9.41 4.55 -13.34
C ILE A 333 -10.35 5.52 -14.08
N ASP A 334 -11.65 5.24 -14.07
CA ASP A 334 -12.69 6.06 -14.69
C ASP A 334 -12.83 7.40 -13.98
N PHE A 335 -12.81 7.40 -12.64
CA PHE A 335 -12.80 8.62 -11.84
C PHE A 335 -11.63 9.52 -12.21
N VAL A 336 -10.43 8.96 -12.35
CA VAL A 336 -9.25 9.72 -12.75
C VAL A 336 -9.41 10.21 -14.20
N ASN A 337 -9.78 9.31 -15.14
CA ASN A 337 -9.92 9.58 -16.58
C ASN A 337 -11.02 10.58 -16.94
N ASN A 338 -12.01 10.75 -16.09
CA ASN A 338 -13.05 11.72 -16.27
C ASN A 338 -12.47 13.13 -16.44
N LYS A 339 -12.93 13.85 -17.45
CA LYS A 339 -12.57 15.26 -17.72
C LYS A 339 -13.80 16.15 -17.90
N THR A 340 -15.00 15.59 -17.78
CA THR A 340 -16.24 16.24 -18.24
C THR A 340 -17.24 16.45 -17.11
N VAL A 341 -17.35 15.50 -16.20
CA VAL A 341 -18.28 15.52 -15.06
C VAL A 341 -17.56 16.03 -13.81
N CYS A 342 -18.23 16.82 -12.98
CA CYS A 342 -17.68 17.27 -11.70
C CYS A 342 -17.23 16.09 -10.84
N ARG A 343 -16.05 16.17 -10.22
CA ARG A 343 -15.48 15.10 -9.38
C ARG A 343 -16.43 14.69 -8.25
N ASN A 344 -17.05 15.66 -7.58
CA ASN A 344 -18.00 15.37 -6.49
C ASN A 344 -19.23 14.63 -6.98
N ILE A 345 -19.75 14.96 -8.18
CA ILE A 345 -20.89 14.25 -8.78
C ILE A 345 -20.53 12.79 -9.06
N VAL A 346 -19.34 12.53 -9.62
CA VAL A 346 -18.89 11.15 -9.88
C VAL A 346 -18.74 10.36 -8.59
N LEU A 347 -18.15 10.95 -7.54
CA LEU A 347 -18.05 10.28 -6.24
C LEU A 347 -19.42 9.98 -5.65
N LEU A 348 -20.30 10.97 -5.57
CA LEU A 348 -21.64 10.79 -5.01
C LEU A 348 -22.40 9.70 -5.77
N SER A 349 -22.38 9.73 -7.10
CA SER A 349 -23.00 8.71 -7.94
C SER A 349 -22.45 7.29 -7.71
N TYR A 350 -21.17 7.14 -7.37
CA TYR A 350 -20.58 5.84 -7.04
C TYR A 350 -21.08 5.30 -5.68
N PHE A 351 -21.46 6.18 -4.76
CA PHE A 351 -22.02 5.82 -3.45
C PHE A 351 -23.56 5.86 -3.44
N ASP A 352 -24.19 5.73 -4.61
CA ASP A 352 -25.65 5.78 -4.79
C ASP A 352 -26.30 7.08 -4.26
N GLU A 353 -25.55 8.19 -4.22
CA GLU A 353 -26.04 9.53 -3.92
C GLU A 353 -26.17 10.36 -5.21
N GLU A 354 -27.40 10.73 -5.59
CA GLU A 354 -27.62 11.55 -6.80
C GLU A 354 -27.53 13.05 -6.51
N THR A 355 -26.77 13.76 -7.34
CA THR A 355 -26.83 15.23 -7.38
C THR A 355 -26.47 15.76 -8.76
N SER A 356 -27.15 16.82 -9.19
CA SER A 356 -26.83 17.58 -10.40
C SER A 356 -26.03 18.86 -10.10
N VAL A 357 -25.81 19.18 -8.82
CA VAL A 357 -25.17 20.41 -8.39
C VAL A 357 -23.64 20.26 -8.50
N LYS A 358 -23.02 21.14 -9.30
CA LYS A 358 -21.55 21.19 -9.44
C LYS A 358 -20.92 21.80 -8.19
N CYS A 359 -19.73 21.30 -7.82
CA CYS A 359 -19.00 21.80 -6.65
C CYS A 359 -18.26 23.14 -6.88
N ASN A 360 -18.08 23.56 -8.15
CA ASN A 360 -17.35 24.76 -8.58
C ASN A 360 -15.92 24.95 -8.02
N ASN A 361 -15.32 23.92 -7.41
CA ASN A 361 -13.98 24.00 -6.84
C ASN A 361 -13.04 22.84 -7.23
N CYS A 362 -13.53 21.82 -7.94
CA CYS A 362 -12.70 20.72 -8.44
C CYS A 362 -12.03 21.11 -9.76
N ASP A 363 -10.95 20.41 -10.10
CA ASP A 363 -10.20 20.58 -11.36
C ASP A 363 -11.10 20.64 -12.61
N VAL A 364 -12.09 19.75 -12.73
CA VAL A 364 -13.00 19.71 -13.89
C VAL A 364 -13.92 20.93 -13.95
N CYS A 365 -14.42 21.40 -12.81
CA CYS A 365 -15.27 22.60 -12.78
C CYS A 365 -14.44 23.84 -13.14
N LEU A 366 -13.25 23.96 -12.54
CA LEU A 366 -12.37 25.11 -12.72
C LEU A 366 -11.76 25.19 -14.13
N GLN A 367 -11.50 24.05 -14.79
CA GLN A 367 -11.04 24.02 -16.18
C GLN A 367 -12.09 24.55 -17.16
N LYS A 368 -13.38 24.37 -16.87
CA LYS A 368 -14.47 24.88 -17.71
C LYS A 368 -14.74 26.38 -17.53
N GLU A 369 -14.35 26.96 -16.39
CA GLU A 369 -14.50 28.40 -16.11
C GLU A 369 -13.29 29.23 -16.56
N ASN A 370 -12.09 28.64 -16.68
CA ASN A 370 -10.83 29.37 -16.87
C ASN A 370 -10.43 29.71 -18.32
N ILE A 371 -11.35 29.64 -19.28
CA ILE A 371 -11.13 30.24 -20.59
C ILE A 371 -12.35 31.11 -20.94
N SER A 372 -12.26 32.41 -20.66
CA SER A 372 -12.96 33.35 -21.54
C SER A 372 -12.35 33.16 -22.94
N LYS A 373 -13.18 33.01 -23.98
CA LYS A 373 -12.71 32.80 -25.36
C LYS A 373 -11.62 33.82 -25.74
N ASP A 374 -11.73 35.04 -25.23
CA ASP A 374 -10.80 36.14 -25.46
C ASP A 374 -9.40 35.89 -24.87
N LYS A 375 -9.31 35.31 -23.66
CA LYS A 375 -8.02 35.04 -23.01
C LYS A 375 -7.28 33.87 -23.67
N PHE A 376 -8.02 32.85 -24.14
CA PHE A 376 -7.43 31.78 -24.94
C PHE A 376 -6.93 32.27 -26.29
N HIS A 377 -7.70 33.09 -27.01
CA HIS A 377 -7.25 33.64 -28.29
C HIS A 377 -5.95 34.44 -28.12
N SER A 378 -5.89 35.31 -27.11
CA SER A 378 -4.67 36.09 -26.81
C SER A 378 -3.44 35.23 -26.50
N ILE A 379 -3.58 34.17 -25.70
CA ILE A 379 -2.45 33.31 -25.34
C ILE A 379 -2.08 32.35 -26.47
N ALA A 380 -3.07 31.84 -27.21
CA ALA A 380 -2.84 31.00 -28.38
C ALA A 380 -2.04 31.75 -29.46
N ASP A 381 -2.39 33.01 -29.72
CA ASP A 381 -1.65 33.85 -30.68
C ASP A 381 -0.21 34.07 -30.23
N ARG A 382 0.00 34.40 -28.95
CA ARG A 382 1.35 34.54 -28.36
C ARG A 382 2.18 33.26 -28.49
N ILE A 383 1.61 32.09 -28.19
CA ILE A 383 2.30 30.79 -28.33
C ILE A 383 2.68 30.55 -29.80
N LEU A 384 1.76 30.80 -30.73
CA LEU A 384 2.03 30.60 -32.15
C LEU A 384 3.10 31.57 -32.68
N GLU A 385 3.13 32.81 -32.21
CA GLU A 385 4.19 33.79 -32.52
C GLU A 385 5.55 33.36 -31.93
N THR A 386 5.58 32.89 -30.68
CA THR A 386 6.81 32.36 -30.07
C THR A 386 7.34 31.17 -30.86
N LEU A 387 6.48 30.25 -31.30
CA LEU A 387 6.90 29.10 -32.12
C LEU A 387 7.30 29.48 -33.55
N ARG A 388 6.81 30.61 -34.09
CA ARG A 388 7.26 31.17 -35.37
C ARG A 388 8.65 31.79 -35.27
N SER A 389 8.95 32.47 -34.16
CA SER A 389 10.25 33.11 -33.93
C SER A 389 11.32 32.15 -33.41
N LYS A 390 10.94 31.19 -32.56
CA LYS A 390 11.79 30.16 -31.97
C LYS A 390 11.14 28.78 -32.17
N PRO A 391 11.44 28.07 -33.27
CA PRO A 391 10.89 26.73 -33.50
C PRO A 391 11.49 25.70 -32.54
N LEU A 392 10.77 24.58 -32.31
CA LEU A 392 11.24 23.41 -31.57
C LEU A 392 11.49 23.65 -30.07
N LEU A 393 10.61 24.40 -29.41
CA LEU A 393 10.61 24.59 -27.96
C LEU A 393 9.84 23.47 -27.24
N THR A 394 10.27 23.14 -26.04
CA THR A 394 9.52 22.30 -25.10
C THR A 394 8.40 23.09 -24.44
N SER A 395 7.39 22.39 -23.89
CA SER A 395 6.35 23.05 -23.09
C SER A 395 6.91 23.85 -21.92
N ARG A 396 8.04 23.43 -21.35
CA ARG A 396 8.74 24.13 -20.26
C ARG A 396 9.38 25.45 -20.73
N GLU A 397 10.02 25.44 -21.90
CA GLU A 397 10.63 26.65 -22.47
C GLU A 397 9.56 27.67 -22.90
N ILE A 398 8.42 27.21 -23.43
CA ILE A 398 7.28 28.09 -23.76
C ILE A 398 6.69 28.74 -22.50
N VAL A 399 6.56 27.98 -21.41
CA VAL A 399 6.11 28.52 -20.11
C VAL A 399 7.11 29.53 -19.54
N ALA A 400 8.41 29.32 -19.73
CA ALA A 400 9.44 30.25 -19.26
C ALA A 400 9.51 31.55 -20.08
N GLU A 401 9.15 31.49 -21.37
CA GLU A 401 9.20 32.64 -22.28
C GLU A 401 7.93 33.51 -22.21
N LEU A 402 6.79 32.92 -21.84
CA LEU A 402 5.51 33.61 -21.80
C LEU A 402 5.20 34.12 -20.39
N ASP A 403 5.08 35.44 -20.26
CA ASP A 403 4.52 36.09 -19.07
C ASP A 403 2.99 35.85 -19.00
N ALA A 404 2.60 34.67 -18.55
CA ALA A 404 1.23 34.25 -18.30
C ALA A 404 1.19 33.08 -17.30
N ASP A 405 0.01 32.82 -16.72
CA ASP A 405 -0.19 31.71 -15.79
C ASP A 405 0.11 30.35 -16.46
N THR A 406 0.98 29.55 -15.83
CA THR A 406 1.45 28.26 -16.32
C THR A 406 0.30 27.32 -16.67
N GLN A 407 -0.76 27.28 -15.86
CA GLN A 407 -1.89 26.39 -16.10
C GLN A 407 -2.64 26.81 -17.37
N THR A 408 -2.77 28.12 -17.60
CA THR A 408 -3.40 28.69 -18.78
C THR A 408 -2.58 28.40 -20.05
N ILE A 409 -1.25 28.51 -19.99
CA ILE A 409 -0.34 28.17 -21.11
C ILE A 409 -0.44 26.69 -21.44
N LEU A 410 -0.34 25.79 -20.45
CA LEU A 410 -0.40 24.35 -20.66
C LEU A 410 -1.76 23.90 -21.20
N THR A 411 -2.85 24.49 -20.71
CA THR A 411 -4.21 24.22 -21.22
C THR A 411 -4.36 24.70 -22.66
N THR A 412 -3.80 25.87 -22.99
CA THR A 412 -3.79 26.40 -24.36
C THR A 412 -2.96 25.54 -25.30
N LEU A 413 -1.78 25.08 -24.86
CA LEU A 413 -0.94 24.14 -25.61
C LEU A 413 -1.66 22.82 -25.89
N GLN A 414 -2.34 22.25 -24.89
CA GLN A 414 -3.14 21.04 -25.06
C GLN A 414 -4.24 21.25 -26.11
N LEU A 415 -4.95 22.38 -26.06
CA LEU A 415 -6.01 22.68 -27.04
C LEU A 415 -5.45 22.93 -28.45
N LEU A 416 -4.26 23.52 -28.58
CA LEU A 416 -3.57 23.69 -29.86
C LEU A 416 -3.09 22.35 -30.45
N LEU A 417 -2.68 21.39 -29.60
CA LEU A 417 -2.37 20.02 -30.00
C LEU A 417 -3.63 19.29 -30.46
N ASP A 418 -4.71 19.38 -29.69
CA ASP A 418 -5.99 18.72 -30.00
C ASP A 418 -6.65 19.29 -31.29
N THR A 419 -6.45 20.58 -31.57
CA THR A 419 -6.91 21.23 -32.81
C THR A 419 -5.96 21.05 -33.99
N GLY A 420 -4.81 20.38 -33.80
CA GLY A 420 -3.85 20.07 -34.86
C GLY A 420 -3.06 21.28 -35.39
N LYS A 421 -3.04 22.42 -34.68
CA LYS A 421 -2.26 23.60 -35.06
C LYS A 421 -0.77 23.44 -34.75
N ILE A 422 -0.44 22.63 -33.75
CA ILE A 422 0.92 22.29 -33.33
C ILE A 422 1.02 20.77 -33.14
N ARG A 423 2.25 20.23 -33.18
CA ARG A 423 2.52 18.81 -32.92
C ARG A 423 3.79 18.63 -32.10
N LEU A 424 3.90 17.48 -31.44
CA LEU A 424 5.10 17.04 -30.74
C LEU A 424 5.94 16.15 -31.66
N ASN A 425 7.24 16.42 -31.72
CA ASN A 425 8.19 15.56 -32.41
C ASN A 425 8.73 14.44 -31.49
N SER A 426 9.59 13.57 -32.02
CA SER A 426 10.21 12.44 -31.30
C SER A 426 11.12 12.85 -30.13
N GLN A 427 11.44 14.14 -29.98
CA GLN A 427 12.23 14.70 -28.89
C GLN A 427 11.38 15.51 -27.89
N HIS A 428 10.05 15.36 -27.94
CA HIS A 428 9.08 16.11 -27.12
C HIS A 428 9.16 17.64 -27.30
N LYS A 429 9.63 18.10 -28.45
CA LYS A 429 9.63 19.51 -28.84
C LYS A 429 8.41 19.82 -29.69
N ILE A 430 7.86 21.02 -29.50
CA ILE A 430 6.64 21.49 -30.14
C ILE A 430 7.01 22.21 -31.44
N GLU A 431 6.33 21.84 -32.53
CA GLU A 431 6.47 22.47 -33.83
C GLU A 431 5.12 22.84 -34.44
N LEU A 432 5.11 23.90 -35.24
CA LEU A 432 3.92 24.36 -35.97
C LEU A 432 3.58 23.37 -37.08
N VAL A 433 2.30 23.06 -37.21
CA VAL A 433 1.79 22.30 -38.36
C VAL A 433 1.54 23.29 -39.49
N ASN A 434 2.50 23.42 -40.42
CA ASN A 434 2.32 24.24 -41.61
C ASN A 434 1.22 23.64 -42.49
N GLY A 435 0.07 24.29 -42.54
CA GLY A 435 -1.06 23.87 -43.38
C GLY A 435 -0.67 23.84 -44.86
N LYS A 436 -0.67 22.65 -45.47
CA LYS A 436 -1.16 22.53 -46.85
C LYS A 436 -2.69 22.55 -46.75
N ARG A 437 -3.31 23.45 -47.52
CA ARG A 437 -4.75 23.47 -47.79
C ARG A 437 -5.22 22.06 -48.16
N TYR A 438 -6.25 21.56 -47.48
CA TYR A 438 -7.17 20.60 -48.07
C TYR A 438 -8.18 21.38 -48.92
#